data_AF-A0A8H3G2P5-F1
#
_entry.id   AF-A0A8H3G2P5-F1
#
_cell.length_a   1.000
_cell.length_b   1.000
_cell.length_c   1.000
_cell.angle_alpha   90.00
_cell.angle_beta   90.00
_cell.angle_gamma   90.00
#
_symmetry.space_group_name_H-M   'P 1'
#
loop_
_entity.id
_entity.type
_entity.pdbx_description
1 polymer ?
#
loop_
_entity_poly.entity_id
_entity_poly.type
_entity_poly.pdbx_seq_one_letter_code
_entity_poly.pdbx_strand_id
1 'polypeptide(L)'
;MQVGWGWRSRIVNPARRSLPLALVALGHSITFLVAGILSATASTSQGDEVVVSSPYCGTIDYATPNFTLVVNILNSYEIKSLSDSASYARSCYSSEGTGRTWQDCATFPVSKLPITQTSASCPFEADICTAPSIQLDTGLMDSDLSFGINAPPKNRVKYRMVTSCAPVEVDQFSAVKQGSSQGSNYTVMSALPEFQYVELYYGPSSITGTNGLFTRNNTYDHHTFLLNFTYEDEEGFADMFDYDFYGANFLPGAPPDDSTFVPVSQLNREDADVTLAFLSANSIPFVDPVDDPWYSAHSNSFQATVNASALGDHSESEATGTAYFRDRPVSVLACTEQYQLCTPNSEPKCTPLTGIALLGEAMGNLSLSNAQAATADVLYSSTYANLYAVISLLGTSSLLARNSKSDSIQGSLPSNQWTLEVQSWNQIVLADLQRSVLEYATGPSNLELLPFLVRPNGSSQAHLCQNQRARSAQAQNFSVLAIALILALGLLIISVDLGLHRLVGNVQREKDLKDYRRLAWKSNGLLQLQRLAHEEAGFGT
;
A
#
# COMPACT_ATOMS: atom_id res chain seq x y z
N MET A 1 61.32 7.04 -3.04
CA MET A 1 62.29 7.59 -2.07
C MET A 1 63.69 6.96 -2.13
N GLN A 2 63.87 5.74 -2.66
CA GLN A 2 65.19 5.09 -2.77
C GLN A 2 66.22 5.90 -3.58
N VAL A 3 65.80 6.58 -4.65
CA VAL A 3 66.67 7.44 -5.47
C VAL A 3 67.17 8.66 -4.67
N GLY A 4 66.31 9.35 -3.91
CA GLY A 4 66.71 10.49 -3.09
C GLY A 4 67.63 10.11 -1.93
N TRP A 5 67.47 8.91 -1.38
CA TRP A 5 68.31 8.38 -0.32
C TRP A 5 69.68 7.91 -0.84
N GLY A 6 69.75 7.34 -2.05
CA GLY A 6 70.99 6.97 -2.71
C GLY A 6 71.88 8.15 -3.11
N TRP A 7 71.30 9.33 -3.33
CA TRP A 7 72.02 10.55 -3.72
C TRP A 7 72.30 11.52 -2.56
N ARG A 8 72.01 11.11 -1.31
CA ARG A 8 72.16 11.94 -0.10
C ARG A 8 73.58 12.47 0.13
N SER A 9 74.61 11.80 -0.40
CA SER A 9 76.02 12.18 -0.27
C SER A 9 76.57 12.96 -1.47
N ARG A 10 75.84 13.05 -2.59
CA ARG A 10 76.31 13.66 -3.84
C ARG A 10 75.59 14.96 -4.21
N ILE A 11 74.43 15.24 -3.63
CA ILE A 11 73.64 16.45 -3.92
C ILE A 11 73.24 17.10 -2.60
N VAL A 12 73.41 18.42 -2.50
CA VAL A 12 72.99 19.20 -1.33
C VAL A 12 71.46 19.30 -1.28
N ASN A 13 70.87 18.86 -0.16
CA ASN A 13 69.42 18.91 0.13
C ASN A 13 68.50 18.23 -0.92
N PRO A 14 68.70 16.93 -1.23
CA PRO A 14 67.93 16.23 -2.26
C PRO A 14 66.45 16.11 -1.89
N ALA A 15 66.14 15.89 -0.61
CA ALA A 15 64.76 15.84 -0.10
C ALA A 15 64.01 17.15 -0.33
N ARG A 16 64.66 18.30 -0.08
CA ARG A 16 64.05 19.64 -0.25
C ARG A 16 63.79 19.98 -1.71
N ARG A 17 64.58 19.42 -2.64
CA ARG A 17 64.39 19.57 -4.10
C ARG A 17 63.29 18.66 -4.65
N SER A 18 63.09 17.48 -4.06
CA SER A 18 62.04 16.53 -4.47
C SER A 18 60.69 16.81 -3.79
N LEU A 19 60.68 17.51 -2.66
CA LEU A 19 59.47 17.83 -1.90
C LEU A 19 58.38 18.55 -2.73
N PRO A 20 58.67 19.55 -3.58
CA PRO A 20 57.65 20.21 -4.38
C PRO A 20 56.99 19.25 -5.38
N LEU A 21 57.76 18.36 -6.02
CA LEU A 21 57.25 17.35 -6.94
C LEU A 21 56.40 16.31 -6.21
N ALA A 22 56.83 15.88 -5.02
CA ALA A 22 56.07 14.97 -4.17
C ALA A 22 54.75 15.60 -3.72
N LEU A 23 54.75 16.89 -3.35
CA LEU A 23 53.54 17.62 -2.97
C LEU A 23 52.58 17.78 -4.15
N VAL A 24 53.08 18.05 -5.36
CA VAL A 24 52.26 18.12 -6.58
C VAL A 24 51.66 16.76 -6.90
N ALA A 25 52.45 15.69 -6.86
CA ALA A 25 51.95 14.33 -7.11
C ALA A 25 50.90 13.91 -6.08
N LEU A 26 51.14 14.21 -4.80
CA LEU A 26 50.23 13.90 -3.70
C LEU A 26 48.93 14.72 -3.82
N GLY A 27 49.03 16.00 -4.18
CA GLY A 27 47.87 16.84 -4.49
C GLY A 27 47.06 16.29 -5.67
N HIS A 28 47.72 15.85 -6.73
CA HIS A 28 47.06 15.23 -7.89
C HIS A 28 46.33 13.94 -7.52
N SER A 29 46.98 13.05 -6.73
CA SER A 29 46.35 11.84 -6.22
C SER A 29 45.14 12.13 -5.32
N ILE A 30 45.22 13.15 -4.45
CA ILE A 30 44.08 13.58 -3.63
C ILE A 30 42.95 14.09 -4.52
N THR A 31 43.24 14.91 -5.52
CA THR A 31 42.20 15.42 -6.43
C THR A 31 41.49 14.29 -7.18
N PHE A 32 42.21 13.30 -7.67
CA PHE A 32 41.61 12.13 -8.32
C PHE A 32 40.81 11.25 -7.37
N LEU A 33 41.26 11.10 -6.11
CA LEU A 33 40.53 10.37 -5.08
C LEU A 33 39.22 11.09 -4.71
N VAL A 34 39.28 12.41 -4.51
CA VAL A 34 38.08 13.25 -4.26
C VAL A 34 37.13 13.20 -5.46
N ALA A 35 37.63 13.30 -6.69
CA ALA A 35 36.82 13.19 -7.89
C ALA A 35 36.15 11.80 -8.01
N GLY A 36 36.86 10.72 -7.67
CA GLY A 36 36.31 9.36 -7.64
C GLY A 36 35.19 9.21 -6.61
N ILE A 37 35.37 9.75 -5.41
CA ILE A 37 34.33 9.75 -4.35
C ILE A 37 33.11 10.57 -4.79
N LEU A 38 33.31 11.76 -5.34
CA LEU A 38 32.22 12.61 -5.84
C LEU A 38 31.48 11.95 -7.01
N SER A 39 32.20 11.24 -7.88
CA SER A 39 31.60 10.45 -8.96
C SER A 39 30.73 9.31 -8.43
N ALA A 40 31.12 8.66 -7.34
CA ALA A 40 30.30 7.63 -6.69
C ALA A 40 29.02 8.22 -6.06
N THR A 41 29.06 9.47 -5.59
CA THR A 41 27.85 10.17 -5.10
C THR A 41 26.95 10.71 -6.21
N ALA A 42 27.40 10.68 -7.47
CA ALA A 42 26.62 11.18 -8.60
C ALA A 42 25.50 10.22 -9.00
N SER A 43 25.64 8.92 -8.70
CA SER A 43 24.60 7.91 -8.88
C SER A 43 24.20 7.35 -7.51
N THR A 44 22.94 7.50 -7.13
CA THR A 44 22.39 6.72 -6.02
C THR A 44 22.02 5.34 -6.56
N SER A 45 22.46 4.29 -5.86
CA SER A 45 22.15 2.91 -6.22
C SER A 45 21.58 2.19 -5.01
N GLN A 46 20.33 2.49 -4.64
CA GLN A 46 19.39 1.55 -4.02
C GLN A 46 18.04 2.18 -3.68
N GLY A 47 16.95 1.69 -4.30
CA GLY A 47 15.57 1.97 -3.86
C GLY A 47 15.07 3.37 -4.14
N ASP A 48 15.63 3.95 -5.19
CA ASP A 48 15.53 5.35 -5.51
C ASP A 48 14.07 5.81 -5.67
N GLU A 49 13.75 6.91 -5.01
CA GLU A 49 12.50 7.62 -5.19
C GLU A 49 12.46 8.20 -6.60
N VAL A 50 11.56 7.70 -7.44
CA VAL A 50 11.33 8.22 -8.79
C VAL A 50 10.16 9.18 -8.77
N VAL A 51 10.24 10.22 -9.60
CA VAL A 51 9.07 11.05 -9.91
C VAL A 51 8.29 10.36 -11.00
N VAL A 52 7.02 10.12 -10.73
CA VAL A 52 6.10 9.45 -11.66
C VAL A 52 5.43 10.49 -12.56
N SER A 53 5.23 10.13 -13.82
CA SER A 53 4.50 10.95 -14.79
C SER A 53 3.80 10.05 -15.79
N SER A 54 2.50 10.28 -16.00
CA SER A 54 1.67 9.54 -16.96
C SER A 54 0.75 10.49 -17.73
N PRO A 55 0.48 10.22 -19.03
CA PRO A 55 -0.55 10.94 -19.77
C PRO A 55 -1.98 10.62 -19.30
N TYR A 56 -2.14 9.61 -18.44
CA TYR A 56 -3.43 9.14 -17.92
C TYR A 56 -3.67 9.55 -16.46
N CYS A 57 -2.98 10.56 -15.96
CA CYS A 57 -3.21 11.10 -14.62
C CYS A 57 -4.65 11.60 -14.45
N GLY A 58 -5.26 11.30 -13.32
CA GLY A 58 -6.62 11.70 -12.98
C GLY A 58 -7.26 10.80 -11.92
N THR A 59 -8.55 11.03 -11.69
CA THR A 59 -9.37 10.23 -10.79
C THR A 59 -10.39 9.45 -11.60
N ILE A 60 -10.68 8.22 -11.20
CA ILE A 60 -11.75 7.43 -11.81
C ILE A 60 -13.10 7.91 -11.27
N ASP A 61 -14.01 8.25 -12.17
CA ASP A 61 -15.40 8.56 -11.86
C ASP A 61 -16.24 7.29 -11.99
N TYR A 62 -16.78 6.87 -10.85
CA TYR A 62 -17.61 5.67 -10.73
C TYR A 62 -19.08 5.94 -11.08
N ALA A 63 -19.45 7.18 -11.39
CA ALA A 63 -20.82 7.56 -11.72
C ALA A 63 -21.21 7.06 -13.13
N THR A 64 -21.92 5.94 -13.19
CA THR A 64 -22.56 5.48 -14.42
C THR A 64 -23.84 4.68 -14.14
N PRO A 65 -24.94 4.93 -14.87
CA PRO A 65 -26.16 4.15 -14.73
C PRO A 65 -26.09 2.80 -15.48
N ASN A 66 -24.99 2.50 -16.19
CA ASN A 66 -24.87 1.29 -16.99
C ASN A 66 -24.34 0.11 -16.16
N PHE A 67 -25.26 -0.74 -15.71
CA PHE A 67 -24.95 -1.94 -14.91
C PHE A 67 -23.85 -2.81 -15.50
N THR A 68 -23.86 -3.05 -16.81
CA THR A 68 -22.83 -3.89 -17.47
C THR A 68 -21.44 -3.29 -17.36
N LEU A 69 -21.32 -1.95 -17.45
CA LEU A 69 -20.03 -1.27 -17.29
C LEU A 69 -19.57 -1.28 -15.82
N VAL A 70 -20.50 -1.08 -14.88
CA VAL A 70 -20.22 -1.18 -13.45
C VAL A 70 -19.62 -2.55 -13.13
N VAL A 71 -20.33 -3.63 -13.49
CA VAL A 71 -19.90 -4.99 -13.13
C VAL A 71 -18.63 -5.41 -13.87
N ASN A 72 -18.58 -5.21 -15.21
CA ASN A 72 -17.47 -5.77 -15.99
C ASN A 72 -16.18 -4.96 -15.89
N ILE A 73 -16.27 -3.64 -15.68
CA ILE A 73 -15.10 -2.76 -15.73
C ILE A 73 -14.78 -2.20 -14.35
N LEU A 74 -15.72 -1.48 -13.71
CA LEU A 74 -15.45 -0.76 -12.47
C LEU A 74 -15.23 -1.71 -11.29
N ASN A 75 -16.19 -2.62 -11.02
CA ASN A 75 -16.07 -3.59 -9.94
C ASN A 75 -14.89 -4.54 -10.16
N SER A 76 -14.68 -5.02 -11.40
CA SER A 76 -13.52 -5.85 -11.73
C SER A 76 -12.20 -5.15 -11.44
N TYR A 77 -12.10 -3.85 -11.73
CA TYR A 77 -10.92 -3.04 -11.41
C TYR A 77 -10.74 -2.87 -9.91
N GLU A 78 -11.78 -2.52 -9.16
CA GLU A 78 -11.71 -2.35 -7.71
C GLU A 78 -11.33 -3.66 -7.00
N ILE A 79 -11.96 -4.78 -7.36
CA ILE A 79 -11.62 -6.11 -6.84
C ILE A 79 -10.15 -6.43 -7.10
N LYS A 80 -9.65 -6.13 -8.30
CA LYS A 80 -8.24 -6.33 -8.65
C LYS A 80 -7.33 -5.42 -7.80
N SER A 81 -7.67 -4.14 -7.66
CA SER A 81 -6.94 -3.17 -6.83
C SER A 81 -6.83 -3.68 -5.39
N LEU A 82 -7.96 -4.03 -4.79
CA LEU A 82 -8.04 -4.54 -3.42
C LEU A 82 -7.32 -5.88 -3.25
N SER A 83 -7.40 -6.79 -4.23
CA SER A 83 -6.69 -8.08 -4.19
C SER A 83 -5.17 -7.90 -4.22
N ASP A 84 -4.68 -7.00 -5.08
CA ASP A 84 -3.27 -6.66 -5.12
C ASP A 84 -2.85 -5.91 -3.83
N SER A 85 -3.70 -5.04 -3.28
CA SER A 85 -3.48 -4.33 -2.00
C SER A 85 -3.45 -5.31 -0.83
N ALA A 86 -4.29 -6.35 -0.83
CA ALA A 86 -4.26 -7.41 0.17
C ALA A 86 -2.99 -8.26 0.07
N SER A 87 -2.54 -8.56 -1.15
CA SER A 87 -1.27 -9.24 -1.38
C SER A 87 -0.08 -8.40 -0.88
N TYR A 88 -0.11 -7.08 -1.10
CA TYR A 88 0.88 -6.15 -0.56
C TYR A 88 0.83 -6.09 0.96
N ALA A 89 -0.35 -5.94 1.57
CA ALA A 89 -0.52 -5.90 3.02
C ALA A 89 0.05 -7.16 3.70
N ARG A 90 -0.29 -8.36 3.20
CA ARG A 90 0.27 -9.63 3.70
C ARG A 90 1.80 -9.66 3.63
N SER A 91 2.38 -9.08 2.59
CA SER A 91 3.83 -9.09 2.34
C SER A 91 4.60 -7.97 3.05
N CYS A 92 3.98 -6.83 3.32
CA CYS A 92 4.68 -5.60 3.71
C CYS A 92 4.23 -5.01 5.04
N TYR A 93 3.02 -5.34 5.51
CA TYR A 93 2.50 -4.89 6.81
C TYR A 93 2.69 -5.94 7.91
N SER A 94 2.86 -7.23 7.58
CA SER A 94 3.15 -8.28 8.57
C SER A 94 4.54 -8.12 9.20
N SER A 95 4.62 -8.23 10.52
CA SER A 95 5.84 -8.11 11.32
C SER A 95 6.77 -9.35 11.22
N GLU A 96 6.29 -10.43 10.62
CA GLU A 96 6.97 -11.72 10.56
C GLU A 96 7.52 -11.96 9.15
N GLY A 97 8.79 -11.62 8.98
CA GLY A 97 9.50 -11.85 7.72
C GLY A 97 10.99 -11.68 7.90
N THR A 98 11.62 -12.53 8.72
CA THR A 98 13.08 -12.71 8.71
C THR A 98 13.50 -13.26 7.34
N GLY A 99 13.76 -12.37 6.39
CA GLY A 99 14.16 -12.73 5.03
C GLY A 99 13.64 -11.83 3.91
N ARG A 100 12.69 -10.92 4.18
CA ARG A 100 12.22 -9.98 3.15
C ARG A 100 13.23 -8.85 2.96
N THR A 101 13.60 -8.61 1.71
CA THR A 101 14.45 -7.48 1.37
C THR A 101 13.59 -6.24 1.21
N TRP A 102 14.16 -5.05 1.43
CA TRP A 102 13.42 -3.79 1.23
C TRP A 102 12.81 -3.66 -0.18
N GLN A 103 13.36 -4.39 -1.15
CA GLN A 103 12.96 -4.41 -2.56
C GLN A 103 11.57 -4.99 -2.75
N ASP A 104 11.15 -5.94 -1.91
CA ASP A 104 9.86 -6.63 -2.03
C ASP A 104 8.67 -5.69 -1.75
N CYS A 105 8.92 -4.57 -1.05
CA CYS A 105 7.91 -3.58 -0.67
C CYS A 105 8.15 -2.21 -1.30
N ALA A 106 8.99 -2.13 -2.34
CA ALA A 106 9.46 -0.88 -2.96
C ALA A 106 8.50 -0.28 -4.00
N THR A 107 7.18 -0.37 -3.78
CA THR A 107 6.16 0.22 -4.67
C THR A 107 5.80 1.64 -4.22
N PHE A 108 5.53 1.81 -2.91
CA PHE A 108 5.05 3.06 -2.34
C PHE A 108 6.19 3.87 -1.69
N PRO A 109 5.98 5.17 -1.41
CA PRO A 109 6.97 6.04 -0.75
C PRO A 109 7.45 5.49 0.60
N VAL A 110 6.55 4.86 1.35
CA VAL A 110 6.83 4.11 2.58
C VAL A 110 6.24 2.70 2.45
N SER A 111 6.92 1.70 3.00
CA SER A 111 6.50 0.30 2.88
C SER A 111 5.25 -0.04 3.69
N LYS A 112 4.96 0.74 4.73
CA LYS A 112 3.75 0.63 5.54
C LYS A 112 3.38 1.98 6.12
N LEU A 113 2.10 2.29 6.15
CA LEU A 113 1.56 3.43 6.88
C LEU A 113 1.52 3.13 8.38
N PRO A 114 1.69 4.15 9.24
CA PRO A 114 1.57 3.98 10.68
C PRO A 114 0.12 3.65 11.05
N ILE A 115 -0.06 2.70 11.96
CA ILE A 115 -1.34 2.36 12.57
C ILE A 115 -1.08 1.82 13.97
N THR A 116 -1.81 2.33 14.96
CA THR A 116 -1.70 1.93 16.36
C THR A 116 -3.02 1.33 16.80
N GLN A 117 -2.98 0.11 17.31
CA GLN A 117 -4.14 -0.55 17.91
C GLN A 117 -4.15 -0.32 19.42
N THR A 118 -5.30 0.07 19.95
CA THR A 118 -5.56 0.25 21.38
C THR A 118 -6.91 -0.34 21.76
N SER A 119 -7.09 -0.69 23.03
CA SER A 119 -8.41 -1.04 23.57
C SER A 119 -9.24 0.22 23.72
N ALA A 120 -10.53 0.16 23.39
CA ALA A 120 -11.45 1.29 23.46
C ALA A 120 -12.77 0.91 24.14
N SER A 121 -13.61 1.93 24.39
CA SER A 121 -15.01 1.73 24.79
C SER A 121 -15.85 1.39 23.57
N CYS A 122 -17.01 0.75 23.78
CA CYS A 122 -17.99 0.49 22.71
C CYS A 122 -18.25 1.80 21.91
N PRO A 123 -18.06 1.81 20.58
CA PRO A 123 -18.27 3.02 19.78
C PRO A 123 -19.77 3.33 19.56
N PHE A 124 -20.63 2.42 19.97
CA PHE A 124 -22.10 2.45 19.89
C PHE A 124 -22.72 2.64 21.28
N GLU A 125 -24.05 2.51 21.39
CA GLU A 125 -24.70 2.45 22.71
C GLU A 125 -24.16 1.27 23.53
N ALA A 126 -23.98 1.47 24.84
CA ALA A 126 -23.16 0.57 25.66
C ALA A 126 -23.68 -0.86 25.79
N ASP A 127 -24.96 -1.08 25.51
CA ASP A 127 -25.67 -2.35 25.64
C ASP A 127 -25.57 -3.25 24.39
N ILE A 128 -25.15 -2.72 23.24
CA ILE A 128 -25.11 -3.51 22.00
C ILE A 128 -23.78 -4.27 21.81
N CYS A 129 -22.67 -3.82 22.38
CA CYS A 129 -21.39 -4.49 22.26
C CYS A 129 -21.30 -5.69 23.23
N THR A 130 -20.91 -6.86 22.73
CA THR A 130 -20.78 -8.09 23.54
C THR A 130 -19.36 -8.35 24.03
N ALA A 131 -18.37 -7.64 23.49
CA ALA A 131 -16.96 -7.73 23.90
C ALA A 131 -16.29 -6.33 23.90
N PRO A 132 -15.12 -6.17 24.56
CA PRO A 132 -14.35 -4.94 24.48
C PRO A 132 -14.03 -4.56 23.03
N SER A 133 -14.13 -3.28 22.70
CA SER A 133 -13.81 -2.79 21.37
C SER A 133 -12.31 -2.56 21.20
N ILE A 134 -11.87 -2.54 19.95
CA ILE A 134 -10.55 -2.06 19.57
C ILE A 134 -10.68 -0.79 18.75
N GLN A 135 -9.69 0.09 18.87
CA GLN A 135 -9.53 1.26 18.03
C GLN A 135 -8.17 1.21 17.34
N LEU A 136 -8.18 1.41 16.02
CA LEU A 136 -7.00 1.56 15.20
C LEU A 136 -6.91 3.01 14.72
N ASP A 137 -5.79 3.67 15.01
CA ASP A 137 -5.56 5.06 14.67
C ASP A 137 -4.23 5.21 13.92
N THR A 138 -4.28 5.84 12.75
CA THR A 138 -3.08 6.12 11.95
C THR A 138 -2.22 7.25 12.53
N GLY A 139 -2.82 8.09 13.38
CA GLY A 139 -2.32 9.42 13.66
C GLY A 139 -2.34 10.29 12.40
N LEU A 140 -1.73 11.47 12.49
CA LEU A 140 -1.65 12.41 11.36
C LEU A 140 -0.53 12.02 10.39
N MET A 141 -0.91 11.53 9.21
CA MET A 141 -0.02 11.18 8.10
C MET A 141 0.19 12.38 7.18
N ASP A 142 1.44 12.69 6.83
CA ASP A 142 1.78 13.85 6.00
C ASP A 142 1.71 13.48 4.50
N SER A 143 1.07 14.33 3.69
CA SER A 143 0.84 14.07 2.26
C SER A 143 2.12 13.76 1.46
N ASP A 144 3.23 14.39 1.83
CA ASP A 144 4.52 14.16 1.16
C ASP A 144 5.23 12.94 1.71
N LEU A 145 5.33 12.82 3.04
CA LEU A 145 6.11 11.75 3.67
C LEU A 145 5.44 10.37 3.59
N SER A 146 4.12 10.33 3.70
CA SER A 146 3.34 9.08 3.72
C SER A 146 2.91 8.64 2.32
N PHE A 147 2.55 9.61 1.45
CA PHE A 147 1.94 9.32 0.15
C PHE A 147 2.76 9.83 -1.04
N GLY A 148 3.90 10.48 -0.81
CA GLY A 148 4.82 10.89 -1.86
C GLY A 148 4.36 12.10 -2.67
N ILE A 149 3.29 12.80 -2.26
CA ILE A 149 2.83 14.02 -2.93
C ILE A 149 3.85 15.13 -2.67
N ASN A 150 4.74 15.34 -3.63
CA ASN A 150 5.93 16.18 -3.51
C ASN A 150 5.55 17.67 -3.50
N ALA A 151 5.22 18.17 -2.31
CA ALA A 151 4.85 19.55 -2.08
C ALA A 151 5.77 20.22 -1.04
N PRO A 152 6.06 21.53 -1.17
CA PRO A 152 6.77 22.27 -0.13
C PRO A 152 5.95 22.26 1.16
N PRO A 153 6.57 22.33 2.36
CA PRO A 153 5.89 22.16 3.65
C PRO A 153 4.60 22.97 3.82
N LYS A 154 4.57 24.21 3.33
CA LYS A 154 3.39 25.10 3.39
C LYS A 154 2.19 24.63 2.57
N ASN A 155 2.40 23.76 1.59
CA ASN A 155 1.36 23.27 0.67
C ASN A 155 0.95 21.82 0.98
N ARG A 156 1.51 21.20 2.01
CA ARG A 156 1.16 19.84 2.43
C ARG A 156 -0.17 19.83 3.16
N VAL A 157 -0.74 18.64 3.27
CA VAL A 157 -1.94 18.35 4.07
C VAL A 157 -1.65 17.12 4.92
N LYS A 158 -2.30 17.02 6.09
CA LYS A 158 -2.24 15.80 6.90
C LYS A 158 -3.58 15.09 6.87
N TYR A 159 -3.54 13.77 6.83
CA TYR A 159 -4.70 12.88 6.81
C TYR A 159 -4.64 11.92 8.00
N ARG A 160 -5.78 11.61 8.60
CA ARG A 160 -5.91 10.63 9.67
C ARG A 160 -7.17 9.80 9.47
N MET A 161 -7.04 8.51 9.74
CA MET A 161 -8.12 7.54 9.74
C MET A 161 -8.19 6.87 11.12
N VAL A 162 -9.40 6.74 11.65
CA VAL A 162 -9.69 6.07 12.91
C VAL A 162 -10.78 5.04 12.68
N THR A 163 -10.49 3.79 13.00
CA THR A 163 -11.42 2.67 12.88
C THR A 163 -11.66 2.08 14.25
N SER A 164 -12.92 1.96 14.67
CA SER A 164 -13.27 1.31 15.95
C SER A 164 -14.24 0.18 15.71
N CYS A 165 -13.97 -1.01 16.23
CA CYS A 165 -14.78 -2.22 15.96
C CYS A 165 -15.09 -2.99 17.25
N ALA A 166 -16.27 -3.59 17.30
CA ALA A 166 -16.68 -4.50 18.36
C ALA A 166 -17.64 -5.59 17.84
N PRO A 167 -17.58 -6.82 18.39
CA PRO A 167 -18.68 -7.78 18.31
C PRO A 167 -19.96 -7.22 18.93
N VAL A 168 -21.10 -7.41 18.25
CA VAL A 168 -22.40 -6.89 18.69
C VAL A 168 -23.41 -8.00 18.98
N GLU A 169 -24.43 -7.67 19.75
CA GLU A 169 -25.49 -8.57 20.19
C GLU A 169 -26.39 -8.99 19.03
N VAL A 170 -26.56 -10.31 18.85
CA VAL A 170 -27.30 -10.89 17.72
C VAL A 170 -28.67 -11.39 18.13
N ASP A 171 -28.83 -11.94 19.33
CA ASP A 171 -30.02 -12.69 19.70
C ASP A 171 -31.24 -11.76 19.85
N GLN A 172 -31.02 -10.51 20.27
CA GLN A 172 -32.07 -9.49 20.36
C GLN A 172 -32.47 -8.89 19.01
N PHE A 173 -31.59 -9.00 18.01
CA PHE A 173 -31.75 -8.40 16.69
C PHE A 173 -31.94 -9.46 15.61
N SER A 174 -32.29 -10.70 15.95
CA SER A 174 -32.52 -11.76 14.98
C SER A 174 -33.83 -12.50 15.21
N ALA A 175 -34.38 -13.06 14.12
CA ALA A 175 -35.49 -14.00 14.19
C ALA A 175 -35.29 -15.16 13.22
N VAL A 176 -35.47 -16.37 13.72
CA VAL A 176 -35.55 -17.57 12.87
C VAL A 176 -36.92 -17.62 12.21
N LYS A 177 -36.93 -17.76 10.90
CA LYS A 177 -38.13 -17.86 10.06
C LYS A 177 -38.15 -19.19 9.31
N GLN A 178 -39.34 -19.59 8.91
CA GLN A 178 -39.59 -20.73 8.05
C GLN A 178 -39.97 -20.21 6.66
N GLY A 179 -39.26 -20.65 5.64
CA GLY A 179 -39.54 -20.35 4.24
C GLY A 179 -40.11 -21.56 3.52
N SER A 180 -40.98 -21.32 2.54
CA SER A 180 -41.52 -22.35 1.63
C SER A 180 -41.25 -21.97 0.19
N SER A 181 -40.80 -22.91 -0.64
CA SER A 181 -40.56 -22.68 -2.07
C SER A 181 -41.84 -22.52 -2.91
N GLN A 182 -43.02 -22.81 -2.33
CA GLN A 182 -44.31 -22.58 -2.98
C GLN A 182 -44.61 -21.07 -3.08
N GLY A 183 -44.32 -20.47 -4.24
CA GLY A 183 -44.67 -19.09 -4.58
C GLY A 183 -43.52 -18.08 -4.54
N SER A 184 -42.28 -18.52 -4.29
CA SER A 184 -41.09 -17.66 -4.38
C SER A 184 -40.57 -17.54 -5.82
N ASN A 185 -40.31 -16.33 -6.31
CA ASN A 185 -39.68 -16.06 -7.62
C ASN A 185 -38.17 -16.37 -7.65
N TYR A 186 -37.59 -16.93 -6.58
CA TYR A 186 -36.17 -17.25 -6.47
C TYR A 186 -35.88 -18.64 -7.04
N THR A 187 -35.24 -18.69 -8.21
CA THR A 187 -34.91 -19.93 -8.95
C THR A 187 -33.90 -20.85 -8.25
N VAL A 188 -33.18 -20.37 -7.24
CA VAL A 188 -32.20 -21.17 -6.47
C VAL A 188 -32.87 -21.93 -5.31
N MET A 189 -34.05 -21.48 -4.85
CA MET A 189 -34.78 -22.07 -3.71
C MET A 189 -35.80 -23.14 -4.10
N SER A 190 -35.96 -23.45 -5.39
CA SER A 190 -36.91 -24.47 -5.85
C SER A 190 -36.54 -25.91 -5.46
N ALA A 191 -35.35 -26.13 -4.90
CA ALA A 191 -34.87 -27.46 -4.48
C ALA A 191 -35.35 -27.87 -3.07
N LEU A 192 -35.80 -26.95 -2.21
CA LEU A 192 -36.24 -27.26 -0.84
C LEU A 192 -37.73 -26.92 -0.64
N PRO A 193 -38.62 -27.87 -0.30
CA PRO A 193 -40.02 -27.60 -0.01
C PRO A 193 -40.21 -26.64 1.19
N GLU A 194 -39.36 -26.80 2.20
CA GLU A 194 -39.33 -26.03 3.46
C GLU A 194 -37.86 -25.80 3.86
N PHE A 195 -37.51 -24.59 4.29
CA PHE A 195 -36.17 -24.26 4.79
C PHE A 195 -36.25 -23.25 5.95
N GLN A 196 -35.26 -23.27 6.83
CA GLN A 196 -35.09 -22.26 7.87
C GLN A 196 -34.14 -21.17 7.39
N TYR A 197 -34.36 -19.94 7.84
CA TYR A 197 -33.45 -18.82 7.62
C TYR A 197 -33.50 -17.86 8.81
N VAL A 198 -32.43 -17.10 9.00
CA VAL A 198 -32.30 -16.10 10.07
C VAL A 198 -32.36 -14.72 9.46
N GLU A 199 -33.35 -13.93 9.86
CA GLU A 199 -33.42 -12.50 9.54
C GLU A 199 -32.73 -11.70 10.64
N LEU A 200 -31.89 -10.72 10.28
CA LEU A 200 -31.27 -9.78 11.22
C LEU A 200 -31.82 -8.36 11.03
N TYR A 201 -32.17 -7.69 12.13
CA TYR A 201 -32.91 -6.42 12.18
C TYR A 201 -32.09 -5.29 12.82
N TYR A 202 -30.88 -5.05 12.31
CA TYR A 202 -30.08 -3.87 12.69
C TYR A 202 -30.51 -2.58 12.00
N GLY A 203 -31.59 -2.65 11.20
CA GLY A 203 -32.05 -1.55 10.36
C GLY A 203 -32.70 -2.00 9.05
N PRO A 204 -33.64 -1.24 8.47
CA PRO A 204 -34.16 -1.55 7.15
C PRO A 204 -33.07 -1.44 6.08
N SER A 205 -33.03 -2.40 5.15
CA SER A 205 -32.14 -2.36 3.98
C SER A 205 -32.85 -1.80 2.76
N SER A 206 -32.09 -1.11 1.93
CA SER A 206 -32.56 -0.56 0.65
C SER A 206 -31.99 -1.38 -0.49
N ILE A 207 -32.86 -2.01 -1.30
CA ILE A 207 -32.48 -2.73 -2.51
C ILE A 207 -33.01 -1.98 -3.72
N THR A 208 -32.12 -1.54 -4.60
CA THR A 208 -32.51 -0.96 -5.89
C THR A 208 -32.84 -2.09 -6.86
N GLY A 209 -34.14 -2.30 -7.14
CA GLY A 209 -34.60 -3.24 -8.15
C GLY A 209 -34.90 -2.56 -9.49
N THR A 210 -35.20 -3.35 -10.52
CA THR A 210 -35.59 -2.85 -11.87
C THR A 210 -36.84 -1.98 -11.87
N ASN A 211 -37.67 -2.04 -10.83
CA ASN A 211 -38.90 -1.27 -10.66
C ASN A 211 -38.80 -0.15 -9.61
N GLY A 212 -37.59 0.21 -9.17
CA GLY A 212 -37.33 1.26 -8.17
C GLY A 212 -36.74 0.74 -6.85
N LEU A 213 -36.64 1.63 -5.87
CA LEU A 213 -36.10 1.32 -4.54
C LEU A 213 -37.10 0.49 -3.72
N PHE A 214 -36.69 -0.72 -3.34
CA PHE A 214 -37.42 -1.60 -2.42
C PHE A 214 -36.79 -1.53 -1.05
N THR A 215 -37.57 -1.18 -0.04
CA THR A 215 -37.12 -1.24 1.36
C THR A 215 -37.53 -2.59 1.95
N ARG A 216 -36.57 -3.34 2.49
CA ARG A 216 -36.85 -4.48 3.38
C ARG A 216 -36.73 -4.02 4.82
N ASN A 217 -37.54 -4.62 5.70
CA ASN A 217 -37.54 -4.26 7.13
C ASN A 217 -36.33 -4.82 7.90
N ASN A 218 -35.63 -5.79 7.33
CA ASN A 218 -34.44 -6.42 7.87
C ASN A 218 -33.17 -5.93 7.14
N THR A 219 -32.03 -6.06 7.80
CA THR A 219 -30.71 -5.66 7.29
C THR A 219 -30.10 -6.75 6.42
N TYR A 220 -30.22 -8.01 6.84
CA TYR A 220 -29.63 -9.16 6.19
C TYR A 220 -30.48 -10.41 6.47
N ASP A 221 -30.52 -11.33 5.51
CA ASP A 221 -31.16 -12.64 5.61
C ASP A 221 -30.12 -13.71 5.31
N HIS A 222 -29.94 -14.67 6.22
CA HIS A 222 -29.05 -15.80 6.02
C HIS A 222 -29.85 -17.10 5.98
N HIS A 223 -29.74 -17.82 4.87
CA HIS A 223 -30.39 -19.13 4.73
C HIS A 223 -29.59 -20.18 5.48
N THR A 224 -30.20 -20.82 6.48
CA THR A 224 -29.56 -21.92 7.20
C THR A 224 -29.84 -23.20 6.43
N PHE A 225 -28.80 -23.81 5.87
CA PHE A 225 -28.90 -25.13 5.29
C PHE A 225 -29.14 -26.16 6.40
N LEU A 226 -30.33 -26.75 6.43
CA LEU A 226 -30.58 -27.91 7.29
C LEU A 226 -29.81 -29.10 6.70
N LEU A 227 -29.07 -29.83 7.54
CA LEU A 227 -28.26 -31.01 7.17
C LEU A 227 -29.08 -32.21 6.61
N ASN A 228 -30.34 -32.02 6.24
CA ASN A 228 -31.21 -33.04 5.65
C ASN A 228 -31.03 -33.15 4.12
N PHE A 229 -29.81 -32.98 3.61
CA PHE A 229 -29.52 -33.28 2.21
C PHE A 229 -29.25 -34.77 2.06
N THR A 230 -30.12 -35.47 1.33
CA THR A 230 -29.78 -36.75 0.73
C THR A 230 -28.78 -36.49 -0.39
N TYR A 231 -27.74 -37.34 -0.46
CA TYR A 231 -26.50 -37.27 -1.25
C TYR A 231 -26.64 -37.10 -2.78
N GLU A 232 -27.82 -36.76 -3.33
CA GLU A 232 -28.11 -36.83 -4.76
C GLU A 232 -27.89 -35.52 -5.54
N ASP A 233 -27.70 -34.37 -4.88
CA ASP A 233 -27.42 -33.09 -5.54
C ASP A 233 -25.95 -32.65 -5.34
N GLU A 234 -25.06 -33.02 -6.27
CA GLU A 234 -23.62 -32.75 -6.22
C GLU A 234 -23.26 -31.24 -6.36
N GLU A 235 -24.13 -30.41 -6.92
CA GLU A 235 -23.80 -29.03 -7.32
C GLU A 235 -23.85 -27.98 -6.18
N GLY A 236 -24.33 -28.33 -4.97
CA GLY A 236 -24.44 -27.40 -3.82
C GLY A 236 -23.63 -27.78 -2.57
N PHE A 237 -22.97 -28.95 -2.59
CA PHE A 237 -22.36 -29.52 -1.37
C PHE A 237 -21.13 -28.73 -0.89
N ALA A 238 -20.35 -28.15 -1.80
CA ALA A 238 -19.13 -27.42 -1.43
C ALA A 238 -19.42 -26.10 -0.70
N ASP A 239 -20.46 -25.37 -1.11
CA ASP A 239 -20.83 -24.07 -0.52
C ASP A 239 -21.36 -24.21 0.92
N MET A 240 -21.95 -25.36 1.26
CA MET A 240 -22.41 -25.67 2.62
C MET A 240 -21.29 -25.71 3.66
N PHE A 241 -20.05 -25.91 3.22
CA PHE A 241 -18.87 -25.96 4.09
C PHE A 241 -17.88 -24.83 3.80
N ASP A 242 -18.34 -23.70 3.26
CA ASP A 242 -17.57 -22.46 3.26
C ASP A 242 -18.19 -21.39 4.14
N TYR A 243 -17.38 -20.39 4.49
CA TYR A 243 -17.86 -19.20 5.16
C TYR A 243 -18.79 -18.43 4.22
N ASP A 244 -19.87 -17.89 4.78
CA ASP A 244 -20.65 -16.83 4.14
C ASP A 244 -20.32 -15.51 4.86
N PHE A 245 -19.92 -14.50 4.09
CA PHE A 245 -19.43 -13.23 4.61
C PHE A 245 -20.04 -12.08 3.82
N TYR A 246 -20.80 -11.25 4.53
CA TYR A 246 -21.55 -10.14 3.95
C TYR A 246 -21.29 -8.84 4.71
N GLY A 247 -21.25 -7.73 3.96
CA GLY A 247 -21.08 -6.39 4.51
C GLY A 247 -22.33 -5.54 4.31
N ALA A 248 -22.69 -4.72 5.30
CA ALA A 248 -23.62 -3.61 5.14
C ALA A 248 -22.99 -2.32 5.64
N ASN A 249 -23.29 -1.19 5.01
CA ASN A 249 -22.76 0.12 5.33
C ASN A 249 -23.86 1.20 5.43
N PHE A 250 -23.62 2.15 6.32
CA PHE A 250 -24.39 3.37 6.47
C PHE A 250 -23.44 4.57 6.50
N LEU A 251 -23.72 5.56 5.65
CA LEU A 251 -22.91 6.77 5.50
C LEU A 251 -23.74 7.99 5.95
N PRO A 252 -23.51 8.53 7.16
CA PRO A 252 -24.26 9.69 7.62
C PRO A 252 -24.02 10.89 6.71
N GLY A 253 -25.10 11.60 6.35
CA GLY A 253 -25.04 12.77 5.46
C GLY A 253 -24.96 12.46 3.97
N ALA A 254 -24.79 11.19 3.57
CA ALA A 254 -24.84 10.79 2.17
C ALA A 254 -26.28 10.70 1.63
N PRO A 255 -26.49 10.77 0.30
CA PRO A 255 -27.75 10.36 -0.33
C PRO A 255 -28.18 8.95 0.11
N PRO A 256 -29.51 8.68 0.21
CA PRO A 256 -30.01 7.37 0.64
C PRO A 256 -29.52 6.18 -0.18
N ASP A 257 -29.19 6.39 -1.46
CA ASP A 257 -28.74 5.34 -2.37
C ASP A 257 -27.30 4.89 -2.12
N ASP A 258 -26.51 5.65 -1.34
CA ASP A 258 -25.11 5.33 -1.01
C ASP A 258 -24.98 4.44 0.24
N SER A 259 -26.09 4.24 0.96
CA SER A 259 -26.16 3.36 2.14
C SER A 259 -26.96 2.10 1.81
N THR A 260 -26.48 0.95 2.26
CA THR A 260 -27.18 -0.33 2.07
C THR A 260 -28.23 -0.59 3.15
N PHE A 261 -28.15 0.09 4.30
CA PHE A 261 -29.14 0.03 5.37
C PHE A 261 -29.23 1.33 6.17
N VAL A 262 -30.29 1.46 6.97
CA VAL A 262 -30.46 2.56 7.94
C VAL A 262 -30.38 2.00 9.36
N PRO A 263 -29.41 2.39 10.19
CA PRO A 263 -29.17 1.75 11.49
C PRO A 263 -30.30 1.99 12.50
N VAL A 264 -30.51 1.00 13.39
CA VAL A 264 -31.26 1.17 14.64
C VAL A 264 -30.57 2.21 15.54
N SER A 265 -31.32 2.78 16.49
CA SER A 265 -30.80 3.85 17.37
C SER A 265 -29.50 3.48 18.08
N GLN A 266 -29.34 2.22 18.49
CA GLN A 266 -28.16 1.73 19.19
C GLN A 266 -26.88 1.77 18.33
N LEU A 267 -27.02 1.62 17.01
CA LEU A 267 -25.91 1.64 16.04
C LEU A 267 -25.78 2.98 15.31
N ASN A 268 -26.74 3.89 15.50
CA ASN A 268 -26.81 5.12 14.74
C ASN A 268 -25.71 6.10 15.20
N ARG A 269 -24.80 6.43 14.28
CA ARG A 269 -23.74 7.43 14.48
C ARG A 269 -23.89 8.52 13.44
N GLU A 270 -23.86 9.77 13.89
CA GLU A 270 -23.93 10.94 13.01
C GLU A 270 -22.54 11.43 12.57
N ASP A 271 -21.47 10.98 13.23
CA ASP A 271 -20.09 11.43 13.04
C ASP A 271 -19.16 10.32 12.51
N ALA A 272 -19.69 9.18 12.08
CA ALA A 272 -18.87 8.06 11.61
C ALA A 272 -19.63 7.20 10.60
N ASP A 273 -18.92 6.67 9.62
CA ASP A 273 -19.45 5.66 8.72
C ASP A 273 -19.58 4.34 9.48
N VAL A 274 -20.71 3.66 9.38
CA VAL A 274 -20.97 2.42 10.12
C VAL A 274 -20.97 1.25 9.15
N THR A 275 -20.11 0.26 9.42
CA THR A 275 -20.02 -0.99 8.64
C THR A 275 -20.33 -2.18 9.53
N LEU A 276 -21.25 -3.03 9.10
CA LEU A 276 -21.58 -4.32 9.71
C LEU A 276 -20.97 -5.45 8.89
N ALA A 277 -20.27 -6.37 9.56
CA ALA A 277 -19.68 -7.56 8.97
C ALA A 277 -20.39 -8.81 9.52
N PHE A 278 -21.19 -9.44 8.67
CA PHE A 278 -21.96 -10.64 9.00
C PHE A 278 -21.14 -11.87 8.61
N LEU A 279 -20.92 -12.76 9.57
CA LEU A 279 -20.19 -14.01 9.36
C LEU A 279 -21.05 -15.21 9.71
N SER A 280 -21.20 -16.12 8.76
CA SER A 280 -21.68 -17.48 8.95
C SER A 280 -20.57 -18.45 8.57
N ALA A 281 -20.44 -19.54 9.32
CA ALA A 281 -19.57 -20.67 8.95
C ALA A 281 -20.38 -21.86 8.43
N ASN A 282 -21.67 -21.67 8.11
CA ASN A 282 -22.55 -22.70 7.60
C ASN A 282 -22.39 -24.03 8.37
N SER A 283 -21.97 -25.10 7.69
CA SER A 283 -21.73 -26.43 8.28
C SER A 283 -20.25 -26.75 8.48
N ILE A 284 -19.37 -25.75 8.60
CA ILE A 284 -17.93 -25.96 8.86
C ILE A 284 -17.72 -26.53 10.28
N PRO A 285 -17.14 -27.73 10.42
CA PRO A 285 -16.65 -28.23 11.70
C PRO A 285 -15.32 -27.57 12.10
N PHE A 286 -15.20 -27.26 13.39
CA PHE A 286 -14.00 -26.75 14.05
C PHE A 286 -13.32 -27.87 14.83
N VAL A 287 -12.02 -28.04 14.69
CA VAL A 287 -11.27 -29.12 15.38
C VAL A 287 -11.13 -28.90 16.89
N ASP A 288 -11.22 -27.65 17.33
CA ASP A 288 -11.10 -27.22 18.73
C ASP A 288 -12.25 -26.27 19.07
N PRO A 289 -12.64 -26.16 20.35
CA PRO A 289 -13.55 -25.11 20.78
C PRO A 289 -12.91 -23.73 20.55
N VAL A 290 -13.72 -22.75 20.16
CA VAL A 290 -13.25 -21.40 19.82
C VAL A 290 -13.90 -20.38 20.73
N ASP A 291 -13.09 -19.78 21.62
CA ASP A 291 -13.52 -18.74 22.58
C ASP A 291 -13.63 -17.33 21.97
N ASP A 292 -13.30 -17.16 20.68
CA ASP A 292 -13.40 -15.87 19.99
C ASP A 292 -14.88 -15.43 19.88
N PRO A 293 -15.26 -14.23 20.34
CA PRO A 293 -16.66 -13.80 20.35
C PRO A 293 -17.36 -13.77 18.98
N TRP A 294 -16.61 -13.62 17.89
CA TRP A 294 -17.16 -13.55 16.55
C TRP A 294 -17.22 -14.93 15.88
N TYR A 295 -16.17 -15.74 16.06
CA TYR A 295 -16.10 -17.11 15.52
C TYR A 295 -16.74 -18.19 16.41
N SER A 296 -17.09 -17.84 17.66
CA SER A 296 -17.54 -18.71 18.76
C SER A 296 -18.12 -20.06 18.34
N ALA A 297 -17.44 -21.14 18.75
CA ALA A 297 -17.80 -22.51 18.41
C ALA A 297 -17.58 -23.47 19.58
N HIS A 298 -18.67 -23.83 20.26
CA HIS A 298 -18.69 -24.79 21.37
C HIS A 298 -19.82 -25.82 21.22
N SER A 299 -20.70 -25.64 20.23
CA SER A 299 -21.98 -26.34 20.12
C SER A 299 -21.88 -27.65 19.35
N ASN A 300 -22.76 -28.60 19.69
CA ASN A 300 -23.02 -29.84 18.95
C ASN A 300 -21.76 -30.65 18.57
N SER A 301 -20.93 -30.96 19.55
CA SER A 301 -19.72 -31.72 19.30
C SER A 301 -20.02 -33.14 18.78
N PHE A 302 -19.43 -33.56 17.66
CA PHE A 302 -19.52 -34.94 17.17
C PHE A 302 -18.13 -35.58 17.06
N GLN A 303 -18.07 -36.91 17.18
CA GLN A 303 -16.83 -37.63 16.92
C GLN A 303 -16.67 -37.81 15.41
N ALA A 304 -15.63 -37.21 14.86
CA ALA A 304 -15.20 -37.42 13.50
C ALA A 304 -14.18 -38.56 13.47
N THR A 305 -14.43 -39.56 12.64
CA THR A 305 -13.51 -40.68 12.43
C THR A 305 -12.90 -40.56 11.04
N VAL A 306 -11.59 -40.46 10.97
CA VAL A 306 -10.85 -40.46 9.70
C VAL A 306 -9.93 -41.67 9.63
N ASN A 307 -9.84 -42.28 8.44
CA ASN A 307 -8.87 -43.35 8.22
C ASN A 307 -7.46 -42.80 8.43
N ALA A 308 -6.65 -43.45 9.27
CA ALA A 308 -5.28 -42.99 9.55
C ALA A 308 -4.42 -42.92 8.27
N SER A 309 -4.75 -43.74 7.26
CA SER A 309 -4.15 -43.70 5.92
C SER A 309 -4.36 -42.39 5.17
N ALA A 310 -5.45 -41.66 5.43
CA ALA A 310 -5.69 -40.32 4.89
C ALA A 310 -4.80 -39.25 5.56
N LEU A 311 -4.25 -39.53 6.74
CA LEU A 311 -3.33 -38.66 7.49
C LEU A 311 -1.85 -39.03 7.29
N GLY A 312 -1.56 -39.91 6.32
CA GLY A 312 -0.21 -40.39 6.06
C GLY A 312 0.29 -41.48 7.02
N ASP A 313 -0.57 -41.98 7.91
CA ASP A 313 -0.28 -43.15 8.74
C ASP A 313 -0.75 -44.42 8.02
N HIS A 314 0.19 -45.27 7.62
CA HIS A 314 -0.10 -46.53 6.93
C HIS A 314 -0.70 -47.62 7.84
N SER A 315 -1.08 -47.30 9.08
CA SER A 315 -1.83 -48.19 9.95
C SER A 315 -3.30 -48.30 9.49
N GLU A 316 -3.90 -49.48 9.61
CA GLU A 316 -5.36 -49.69 9.46
C GLU A 316 -6.13 -49.17 10.69
N SER A 317 -5.65 -48.09 11.32
CA SER A 317 -6.30 -47.51 12.49
C SER A 317 -7.22 -46.36 12.09
N GLU A 318 -8.23 -46.13 12.92
CA GLU A 318 -9.11 -44.99 12.81
C GLU A 318 -8.58 -43.89 13.76
N ALA A 319 -8.32 -42.71 13.22
CA ALA A 319 -8.05 -41.54 14.03
C ALA A 319 -9.40 -40.88 14.38
N THR A 320 -9.69 -40.81 15.68
CA THR A 320 -10.90 -40.16 16.21
C THR A 320 -10.59 -38.76 16.70
N GLY A 321 -11.30 -37.75 16.19
CA GLY A 321 -11.28 -36.37 16.68
C GLY A 321 -12.68 -35.93 17.13
N THR A 322 -12.76 -34.87 17.92
CA THR A 322 -14.03 -34.20 18.22
C THR A 322 -14.11 -32.93 17.40
N ALA A 323 -15.23 -32.71 16.72
CA ALA A 323 -15.49 -31.52 15.94
C ALA A 323 -16.61 -30.70 16.58
N TYR A 324 -16.48 -29.38 16.58
CA TYR A 324 -17.42 -28.40 17.15
C TYR A 324 -18.07 -27.57 16.05
N PHE A 325 -19.28 -27.08 16.28
CA PHE A 325 -19.94 -26.12 15.42
C PHE A 325 -20.13 -24.78 16.11
N ARG A 326 -20.42 -23.77 15.31
CA ARG A 326 -20.70 -22.42 15.82
C ARG A 326 -21.87 -22.40 16.78
N ASP A 327 -21.80 -21.51 17.74
CA ASP A 327 -22.86 -21.32 18.74
C ASP A 327 -24.07 -20.59 18.17
N ARG A 328 -23.85 -19.80 17.10
CA ARG A 328 -24.89 -19.07 16.40
C ARG A 328 -24.74 -19.25 14.88
N PRO A 329 -25.85 -19.28 14.11
CA PRO A 329 -25.79 -19.32 12.66
C PRO A 329 -25.01 -18.14 12.07
N VAL A 330 -25.23 -16.94 12.61
CA VAL A 330 -24.58 -15.69 12.17
C VAL A 330 -24.02 -14.96 13.39
N SER A 331 -22.81 -14.42 13.28
CA SER A 331 -22.30 -13.40 14.22
C SER A 331 -21.98 -12.12 13.49
N VAL A 332 -22.02 -11.00 14.21
CA VAL A 332 -21.88 -9.67 13.61
C VAL A 332 -20.79 -8.88 14.31
N LEU A 333 -19.88 -8.31 13.52
CA LEU A 333 -19.01 -7.21 13.94
C LEU A 333 -19.61 -5.91 13.46
N ALA A 334 -19.58 -4.89 14.31
CA ALA A 334 -19.91 -3.52 13.91
C ALA A 334 -18.66 -2.65 14.05
N CYS A 335 -18.39 -1.86 13.01
CA CYS A 335 -17.24 -0.99 12.91
C CYS A 335 -17.67 0.44 12.57
N THR A 336 -16.95 1.41 13.10
CA THR A 336 -17.07 2.82 12.74
C THR A 336 -15.78 3.30 12.09
N GLU A 337 -15.87 3.96 10.94
CA GLU A 337 -14.74 4.63 10.28
C GLU A 337 -14.91 6.15 10.33
N GLN A 338 -13.86 6.85 10.74
CA GLN A 338 -13.82 8.29 10.77
C GLN A 338 -12.52 8.82 10.18
N TYR A 339 -12.63 9.98 9.55
CA TYR A 339 -11.56 10.60 8.78
C TYR A 339 -11.38 12.05 9.19
N GLN A 340 -10.14 12.54 9.06
CA GLN A 340 -9.80 13.91 9.40
C GLN A 340 -8.71 14.44 8.47
N LEU A 341 -8.91 15.66 7.97
CA LEU A 341 -7.93 16.40 7.18
C LEU A 341 -7.47 17.64 7.93
N CYS A 342 -6.17 17.93 7.88
CA CYS A 342 -5.55 19.03 8.60
C CYS A 342 -4.55 19.83 7.77
N THR A 343 -4.43 21.11 8.10
CA THR A 343 -3.36 21.98 7.61
C THR A 343 -1.98 21.55 8.15
N PRO A 344 -0.87 21.90 7.47
CA PRO A 344 0.47 21.40 7.80
C PRO A 344 1.17 22.19 8.92
N ASN A 345 0.49 23.17 9.53
CA ASN A 345 1.06 24.08 10.51
C ASN A 345 1.44 23.39 11.82
N SER A 346 2.28 24.06 12.62
CA SER A 346 2.66 23.62 13.98
C SER A 346 1.44 23.43 14.88
N GLU A 347 0.44 24.30 14.72
CA GLU A 347 -0.92 24.13 15.24
C GLU A 347 -1.84 23.82 14.07
N PRO A 348 -2.10 22.54 13.78
CA PRO A 348 -2.90 22.14 12.63
C PRO A 348 -4.38 22.48 12.87
N LYS A 349 -4.95 23.35 12.02
CA LYS A 349 -6.40 23.46 11.88
C LYS A 349 -6.90 22.21 11.14
N CYS A 350 -7.81 21.47 11.75
CA CYS A 350 -8.35 20.21 11.24
C CYS A 350 -9.87 20.30 11.03
N THR A 351 -10.41 19.45 10.16
CA THR A 351 -11.84 19.10 10.18
C THR A 351 -12.19 18.41 11.50
N PRO A 352 -13.48 18.36 11.88
CA PRO A 352 -13.96 17.35 12.80
C PRO A 352 -13.57 15.94 12.31
N LEU A 353 -13.43 15.01 13.25
CA LEU A 353 -13.30 13.59 12.93
C LEU A 353 -14.70 13.10 12.54
N THR A 354 -14.90 12.69 11.28
CA THR A 354 -16.24 12.48 10.70
C THR A 354 -16.25 11.37 9.65
N GLY A 355 -17.44 10.86 9.29
CA GLY A 355 -17.64 9.94 8.16
C GLY A 355 -17.33 10.58 6.79
N ILE A 356 -17.17 9.76 5.75
CA ILE A 356 -16.66 10.18 4.43
C ILE A 356 -17.51 11.26 3.77
N ALA A 357 -18.84 11.14 3.79
CA ALA A 357 -19.72 12.09 3.13
C ALA A 357 -19.65 13.49 3.77
N LEU A 358 -19.62 13.53 5.10
CA LEU A 358 -19.49 14.77 5.88
C LEU A 358 -18.08 15.38 5.80
N LEU A 359 -17.04 14.57 5.54
CA LEU A 359 -15.68 15.07 5.36
C LEU A 359 -15.60 16.04 4.18
N GLY A 360 -16.29 15.73 3.07
CA GLY A 360 -16.31 16.59 1.89
C GLY A 360 -16.86 17.99 2.18
N GLU A 361 -17.94 18.09 2.98
CA GLU A 361 -18.47 19.37 3.45
C GLU A 361 -17.52 20.07 4.43
N ALA A 362 -16.93 19.31 5.36
CA ALA A 362 -16.01 19.85 6.35
C ALA A 362 -14.71 20.42 5.72
N MET A 363 -14.26 19.86 4.60
CA MET A 363 -13.13 20.38 3.82
C MET A 363 -13.38 21.80 3.33
N GLY A 364 -14.63 22.16 2.98
CA GLY A 364 -14.99 23.53 2.57
C GLY A 364 -14.76 24.58 3.67
N ASN A 365 -14.75 24.16 4.95
CA ASN A 365 -14.51 25.03 6.10
C ASN A 365 -13.01 25.19 6.45
N LEU A 366 -12.14 24.38 5.82
CA LEU A 366 -10.69 24.56 5.88
C LEU A 366 -10.29 25.62 4.86
N SER A 367 -9.61 26.68 5.33
CA SER A 367 -9.07 27.73 4.46
C SER A 367 -7.80 27.25 3.74
N LEU A 368 -7.95 26.27 2.85
CA LEU A 368 -6.87 25.65 2.10
C LEU A 368 -6.43 26.55 0.93
N SER A 369 -5.12 26.58 0.65
CA SER A 369 -4.61 27.11 -0.62
C SER A 369 -4.97 26.19 -1.78
N ASN A 370 -4.94 26.68 -3.02
CA ASN A 370 -5.26 25.87 -4.21
C ASN A 370 -4.43 24.57 -4.32
N ALA A 371 -3.17 24.60 -3.87
CA ALA A 371 -2.31 23.42 -3.84
C ALA A 371 -2.76 22.43 -2.76
N GLN A 372 -3.12 22.91 -1.58
CA GLN A 372 -3.62 22.08 -0.49
C GLN A 372 -4.98 21.49 -0.81
N ALA A 373 -5.88 22.27 -1.44
CA ALA A 373 -7.18 21.80 -1.89
C ALA A 373 -7.02 20.64 -2.88
N ALA A 374 -6.14 20.80 -3.88
CA ALA A 374 -5.86 19.72 -4.85
C ALA A 374 -5.34 18.45 -4.17
N THR A 375 -4.44 18.57 -3.18
CA THR A 375 -3.95 17.41 -2.41
C THR A 375 -5.04 16.79 -1.54
N ALA A 376 -5.88 17.62 -0.91
CA ALA A 376 -6.98 17.17 -0.08
C ALA A 376 -8.05 16.45 -0.91
N ASP A 377 -8.34 16.92 -2.13
CA ASP A 377 -9.26 16.25 -3.06
C ASP A 377 -8.77 14.84 -3.43
N VAL A 378 -7.47 14.67 -3.70
CA VAL A 378 -6.89 13.35 -4.01
C VAL A 378 -7.01 12.41 -2.80
N LEU A 379 -6.72 12.89 -1.60
CA LEU A 379 -6.83 12.11 -0.36
C LEU A 379 -8.29 11.76 -0.06
N TYR A 380 -9.21 12.71 -0.24
CA TYR A 380 -10.65 12.50 -0.09
C TYR A 380 -11.17 11.43 -1.04
N SER A 381 -10.88 11.53 -2.35
CA SER A 381 -11.29 10.52 -3.32
C SER A 381 -10.65 9.15 -3.05
N SER A 382 -9.44 9.12 -2.48
CA SER A 382 -8.78 7.87 -2.08
C SER A 382 -9.34 7.27 -0.78
N THR A 383 -10.18 8.00 -0.05
CA THR A 383 -10.80 7.53 1.21
C THR A 383 -11.92 6.50 0.96
N TYR A 384 -12.39 6.37 -0.29
CA TYR A 384 -13.31 5.30 -0.68
C TYR A 384 -12.66 3.91 -0.62
N ALA A 385 -11.33 3.83 -0.50
CA ALA A 385 -10.67 2.65 0.06
C ALA A 385 -11.02 2.55 1.56
N ASN A 386 -12.11 1.86 1.88
CA ASN A 386 -12.65 1.74 3.23
C ASN A 386 -12.96 0.28 3.60
N LEU A 387 -13.34 0.07 4.85
CA LEU A 387 -13.60 -1.26 5.37
C LEU A 387 -14.74 -1.98 4.64
N TYR A 388 -15.80 -1.24 4.28
CA TYR A 388 -16.92 -1.79 3.53
C TYR A 388 -16.48 -2.31 2.16
N ALA A 389 -15.61 -1.61 1.43
CA ALA A 389 -15.07 -2.06 0.15
C ALA A 389 -14.30 -3.39 0.29
N VAL A 390 -13.46 -3.52 1.33
CA VAL A 390 -12.75 -4.78 1.63
C VAL A 390 -13.74 -5.92 1.88
N ILE A 391 -14.75 -5.70 2.72
CA ILE A 391 -15.71 -6.74 3.11
C ILE A 391 -16.60 -7.14 1.92
N SER A 392 -17.16 -6.16 1.21
CA SER A 392 -18.14 -6.41 0.15
C SER A 392 -17.52 -6.93 -1.15
N LEU A 393 -16.30 -6.50 -1.51
CA LEU A 393 -15.67 -6.86 -2.78
C LEU A 393 -14.71 -8.05 -2.68
N LEU A 394 -13.95 -8.18 -1.59
CA LEU A 394 -13.09 -9.36 -1.38
C LEU A 394 -13.85 -10.51 -0.73
N GLY A 395 -14.92 -10.23 0.02
CA GLY A 395 -15.72 -11.24 0.70
C GLY A 395 -14.85 -12.15 1.56
N THR A 396 -15.12 -13.45 1.51
CA THR A 396 -14.45 -14.47 2.31
C THR A 396 -12.93 -14.52 2.07
N SER A 397 -12.43 -14.07 0.91
CA SER A 397 -10.99 -14.04 0.62
C SER A 397 -10.19 -13.03 1.47
N SER A 398 -10.89 -12.12 2.15
CA SER A 398 -10.30 -11.18 3.12
C SER A 398 -10.04 -11.80 4.50
N LEU A 399 -10.66 -12.96 4.82
CA LEU A 399 -10.58 -13.60 6.14
C LEU A 399 -9.26 -14.36 6.31
N LEU A 400 -8.54 -14.04 7.39
CA LEU A 400 -7.34 -14.78 7.81
C LEU A 400 -7.67 -16.21 8.28
N ALA A 401 -8.85 -16.43 8.87
CA ALA A 401 -9.28 -17.75 9.34
C ALA A 401 -9.28 -18.82 8.21
N ARG A 402 -9.47 -18.41 6.95
CA ARG A 402 -9.41 -19.33 5.80
C ARG A 402 -8.02 -19.94 5.60
N ASN A 403 -6.95 -19.32 6.09
CA ASN A 403 -5.60 -19.86 5.97
C ASN A 403 -5.38 -21.12 6.82
N SER A 404 -6.21 -21.35 7.83
CA SER A 404 -6.19 -22.57 8.66
C SER A 404 -7.34 -23.52 8.35
N LYS A 405 -8.10 -23.28 7.27
CA LYS A 405 -9.16 -24.17 6.80
C LYS A 405 -8.63 -25.12 5.71
N SER A 406 -8.92 -26.41 5.81
CA SER A 406 -8.52 -27.45 4.83
C SER A 406 -9.67 -28.44 4.61
N ASP A 407 -9.96 -28.81 3.36
CA ASP A 407 -10.99 -29.81 2.99
C ASP A 407 -12.29 -29.69 3.81
N SER A 408 -12.82 -28.46 3.92
CA SER A 408 -14.04 -28.12 4.65
C SER A 408 -13.97 -28.10 6.18
N ILE A 409 -12.81 -28.37 6.78
CA ILE A 409 -12.59 -28.37 8.23
C ILE A 409 -11.79 -27.13 8.64
N GLN A 410 -12.24 -26.45 9.68
CA GLN A 410 -11.54 -25.31 10.27
C GLN A 410 -10.55 -25.80 11.33
N GLY A 411 -9.26 -25.52 11.11
CA GLY A 411 -8.21 -25.68 12.10
C GLY A 411 -8.37 -24.70 13.27
N SER A 412 -7.55 -24.87 14.30
CA SER A 412 -7.61 -24.07 15.53
C SER A 412 -7.51 -22.56 15.23
N LEU A 413 -8.34 -21.77 15.90
CA LEU A 413 -8.33 -20.31 15.84
C LEU A 413 -7.97 -19.72 17.22
N PRO A 414 -7.20 -18.62 17.27
CA PRO A 414 -6.92 -17.92 18.51
C PRO A 414 -8.17 -17.21 19.06
N SER A 415 -8.22 -17.03 20.39
CA SER A 415 -9.31 -16.32 21.09
C SER A 415 -9.52 -14.85 20.69
N ASN A 416 -8.56 -14.27 19.96
CA ASN A 416 -8.60 -12.89 19.46
C ASN A 416 -8.61 -12.83 17.93
N GLN A 417 -9.04 -13.90 17.25
CA GLN A 417 -9.13 -13.97 15.79
C GLN A 417 -9.85 -12.75 15.20
N TRP A 418 -10.99 -12.32 15.74
CA TRP A 418 -11.73 -11.16 15.24
C TRP A 418 -10.89 -9.87 15.25
N THR A 419 -10.00 -9.68 16.23
CA THR A 419 -9.11 -8.52 16.27
C THR A 419 -8.03 -8.59 15.19
N LEU A 420 -7.54 -9.80 14.89
CA LEU A 420 -6.58 -10.03 13.82
C LEU A 420 -7.22 -9.80 12.45
N GLU A 421 -8.49 -10.19 12.28
CA GLU A 421 -9.26 -9.92 11.07
C GLU A 421 -9.41 -8.41 10.83
N VAL A 422 -9.88 -7.66 11.84
CA VAL A 422 -10.00 -6.20 11.76
C VAL A 422 -8.66 -5.53 11.49
N GLN A 423 -7.59 -5.98 12.14
CA GLN A 423 -6.24 -5.46 11.89
C GLN A 423 -5.80 -5.73 10.44
N SER A 424 -6.03 -6.94 9.92
CA SER A 424 -5.75 -7.31 8.53
C SER A 424 -6.53 -6.43 7.55
N TRP A 425 -7.83 -6.27 7.74
CA TRP A 425 -8.66 -5.43 6.88
C TRP A 425 -8.18 -3.98 6.85
N ASN A 426 -7.81 -3.41 7.99
CA ASN A 426 -7.25 -2.06 8.04
C ASN A 426 -5.88 -1.96 7.34
N GLN A 427 -5.06 -3.01 7.37
CA GLN A 427 -3.82 -3.04 6.59
C GLN A 427 -4.08 -3.08 5.08
N ILE A 428 -5.12 -3.80 4.65
CA ILE A 428 -5.58 -3.82 3.25
C ILE A 428 -6.04 -2.41 2.85
N VAL A 429 -6.90 -1.78 3.65
CA VAL A 429 -7.38 -0.40 3.45
C VAL A 429 -6.21 0.57 3.33
N LEU A 430 -5.22 0.52 4.22
CA LEU A 430 -4.06 1.41 4.17
C LEU A 430 -3.17 1.16 2.94
N ALA A 431 -2.98 -0.09 2.54
CA ALA A 431 -2.24 -0.41 1.32
C ALA A 431 -2.99 0.08 0.07
N ASP A 432 -4.31 -0.02 0.06
CA ASP A 432 -5.16 0.47 -1.02
C ASP A 432 -5.18 2.01 -1.06
N LEU A 433 -5.24 2.69 0.08
CA LEU A 433 -5.09 4.13 0.17
C LEU A 433 -3.75 4.61 -0.44
N GLN A 434 -2.63 3.93 -0.16
CA GLN A 434 -1.34 4.25 -0.80
C GLN A 434 -1.39 4.06 -2.31
N ARG A 435 -2.08 3.01 -2.78
CA ARG A 435 -2.25 2.70 -4.19
C ARG A 435 -3.12 3.73 -4.88
N SER A 436 -4.31 4.02 -4.38
CA SER A 436 -5.24 5.00 -4.97
C SER A 436 -4.60 6.37 -5.10
N VAL A 437 -3.84 6.80 -4.08
CA VAL A 437 -3.09 8.07 -4.14
C VAL A 437 -1.99 8.01 -5.20
N LEU A 438 -1.29 6.90 -5.38
CA LEU A 438 -0.28 6.73 -6.44
C LEU A 438 -0.90 6.65 -7.84
N GLU A 439 -2.04 5.96 -7.96
CA GLU A 439 -2.76 5.76 -9.20
C GLU A 439 -3.32 7.07 -9.76
N TYR A 440 -3.55 8.07 -8.91
CA TYR A 440 -3.83 9.42 -9.36
C TYR A 440 -2.77 9.92 -10.37
N ALA A 441 -1.47 9.75 -10.08
CA ALA A 441 -0.39 10.21 -10.97
C ALA A 441 -0.01 9.19 -12.07
N THR A 442 -0.07 7.87 -11.82
CA THR A 442 0.22 6.86 -12.85
C THR A 442 -0.90 6.69 -13.85
N GLY A 443 -2.13 7.03 -13.46
CA GLY A 443 -3.35 6.60 -14.14
C GLY A 443 -3.66 5.12 -13.89
N PRO A 444 -4.85 4.67 -14.37
CA PRO A 444 -5.29 3.29 -14.21
C PRO A 444 -4.41 2.32 -15.00
N SER A 445 -4.19 1.13 -14.43
CA SER A 445 -3.48 0.03 -15.10
C SER A 445 -4.30 -0.59 -16.24
N ASN A 446 -5.64 -0.54 -16.18
CA ASN A 446 -6.53 -0.99 -17.24
C ASN A 446 -6.98 0.19 -18.13
N LEU A 447 -6.68 0.12 -19.43
CA LEU A 447 -7.07 1.15 -20.41
C LEU A 447 -8.58 1.22 -20.66
N GLU A 448 -9.35 0.18 -20.28
CA GLU A 448 -10.82 0.21 -20.35
C GLU A 448 -11.44 1.23 -19.38
N LEU A 449 -10.65 1.73 -18.42
CA LEU A 449 -11.08 2.78 -17.48
C LEU A 449 -10.96 4.19 -18.04
N LEU A 450 -10.32 4.37 -19.20
CA LEU A 450 -10.15 5.71 -19.81
C LEU A 450 -11.46 6.50 -20.02
N PRO A 451 -12.61 5.89 -20.35
CA PRO A 451 -13.89 6.61 -20.44
C PRO A 451 -14.37 7.19 -19.11
N PHE A 452 -13.92 6.62 -17.98
CA PHE A 452 -14.25 7.03 -16.62
C PHE A 452 -13.18 7.94 -16.01
N LEU A 453 -12.08 8.16 -16.71
CA LEU A 453 -10.97 8.96 -16.21
C LEU A 453 -11.31 10.46 -16.27
N VAL A 454 -11.48 11.06 -15.09
CA VAL A 454 -11.59 12.52 -14.93
C VAL A 454 -10.21 13.12 -14.82
N ARG A 455 -9.83 13.87 -15.86
CA ARG A 455 -8.55 14.57 -15.90
C ARG A 455 -8.57 15.81 -15.01
N PRO A 456 -7.40 16.21 -14.46
CA PRO A 456 -7.26 17.43 -13.67
C PRO A 456 -7.87 18.67 -14.35
N ASN A 457 -8.76 19.36 -13.65
CA ASN A 457 -9.40 20.60 -14.14
C ASN A 457 -8.79 21.81 -13.43
N GLY A 458 -7.49 22.03 -13.61
CA GLY A 458 -6.79 23.17 -13.01
C GLY A 458 -5.28 22.99 -12.93
N SER A 459 -4.57 24.11 -12.76
CA SER A 459 -3.09 24.11 -12.71
C SER A 459 -2.54 23.38 -11.47
N SER A 460 -3.24 23.45 -10.33
CA SER A 460 -2.77 22.83 -9.08
C SER A 460 -2.92 21.31 -9.10
N GLN A 461 -4.07 20.79 -9.55
CA GLN A 461 -4.29 19.35 -9.73
C GLN A 461 -3.36 18.78 -10.82
N ALA A 462 -3.22 19.47 -11.96
CA ALA A 462 -2.31 19.05 -13.03
C ALA A 462 -0.83 19.05 -12.58
N HIS A 463 -0.45 19.93 -11.65
CA HIS A 463 0.88 19.93 -11.05
C HIS A 463 1.13 18.68 -10.21
N LEU A 464 0.12 18.11 -9.54
CA LEU A 464 0.28 16.88 -8.75
C LEU A 464 0.66 15.68 -9.63
N CYS A 465 0.15 15.60 -10.87
CA CYS A 465 0.46 14.54 -11.83
C CYS A 465 1.95 14.36 -12.16
N GLN A 466 2.73 15.43 -12.00
CA GLN A 466 4.17 15.44 -12.31
C GLN A 466 5.02 15.55 -11.04
N ASN A 467 4.39 15.60 -9.87
CA ASN A 467 5.05 15.84 -8.60
C ASN A 467 4.60 14.82 -7.56
N GLN A 468 4.60 13.55 -7.94
CA GLN A 468 4.43 12.44 -7.02
C GLN A 468 5.64 11.51 -7.08
N ARG A 469 6.16 11.16 -5.90
CA ARG A 469 7.26 10.24 -5.72
C ARG A 469 6.71 8.84 -5.51
N ALA A 470 7.36 7.86 -6.11
CA ALA A 470 7.18 6.44 -5.84
C ALA A 470 8.55 5.79 -5.72
N ARG A 471 8.63 4.53 -5.33
CA ARG A 471 9.89 3.78 -5.36
C ARG A 471 9.91 2.88 -6.59
N SER A 472 11.10 2.67 -7.16
CA SER A 472 11.28 1.73 -8.26
C SER A 472 12.66 1.09 -8.21
N ALA A 473 12.70 -0.23 -8.36
CA ALA A 473 13.95 -0.98 -8.52
C ALA A 473 14.52 -0.90 -9.95
N GLN A 474 13.76 -0.36 -10.91
CA GLN A 474 14.10 -0.36 -12.33
C GLN A 474 14.79 0.94 -12.79
N ALA A 475 14.86 1.95 -11.92
CA ALA A 475 15.40 3.27 -12.23
C ALA A 475 16.53 3.65 -11.26
N GLN A 476 17.42 4.54 -11.71
CA GLN A 476 18.50 5.13 -10.91
C GLN A 476 18.43 6.64 -11.03
N ASN A 477 18.60 7.34 -9.91
CA ASN A 477 18.68 8.79 -9.90
C ASN A 477 20.13 9.24 -10.05
N PHE A 478 20.30 10.32 -10.82
CA PHE A 478 21.59 10.97 -11.00
C PHE A 478 21.54 12.40 -10.49
N SER A 479 22.57 12.80 -9.74
CA SER A 479 22.77 14.20 -9.37
C SER A 479 23.24 14.99 -10.58
N VAL A 480 22.32 15.74 -11.20
CA VAL A 480 22.63 16.64 -12.33
C VAL A 480 23.73 17.63 -11.95
N LEU A 481 23.71 18.13 -10.71
CA LEU A 481 24.75 19.02 -10.19
C LEU A 481 26.12 18.33 -10.17
N ALA A 482 26.19 17.08 -9.68
CA ALA A 482 27.44 16.33 -9.65
C ALA A 482 27.97 16.08 -11.07
N ILE A 483 27.11 15.66 -12.00
CA ILE A 483 27.47 15.47 -13.41
C ILE A 483 27.97 16.78 -14.02
N ALA A 484 27.28 17.90 -13.79
CA ALA A 484 27.67 19.21 -14.30
C ALA A 484 29.03 19.64 -13.75
N LEU A 485 29.30 19.42 -12.46
CA LEU A 485 30.60 19.70 -11.84
C LEU A 485 31.72 18.83 -12.42
N ILE A 486 31.48 17.54 -12.63
CA ILE A 486 32.44 16.62 -13.26
C ILE A 486 32.79 17.09 -14.67
N LEU A 487 31.77 17.43 -15.48
CA LEU A 487 31.97 17.93 -16.83
C LEU A 487 32.72 19.27 -16.85
N ALA A 488 32.33 20.22 -15.99
CA ALA A 488 32.95 21.53 -15.93
C ALA A 488 34.42 21.46 -15.47
N LEU A 489 34.71 20.69 -14.42
CA LEU A 489 36.08 20.49 -13.92
C LEU A 489 36.94 19.71 -14.92
N GLY A 490 36.38 18.67 -15.55
CA GLY A 490 37.07 17.92 -16.60
C GLY A 490 37.45 18.80 -17.79
N LEU A 491 36.50 19.61 -18.28
CA LEU A 491 36.74 20.58 -19.35
C LEU A 491 37.77 21.64 -18.95
N LEU A 492 37.75 22.11 -17.70
CA LEU A 492 38.74 23.04 -17.18
C LEU A 492 40.14 22.42 -17.17
N ILE A 493 40.30 21.19 -16.69
CA ILE A 493 41.58 20.48 -16.66
C ILE A 493 42.13 20.31 -18.08
N ILE A 494 41.30 19.87 -19.03
CA ILE A 494 41.69 19.70 -20.44
C ILE A 494 42.10 21.05 -21.04
N SER A 495 41.33 22.11 -20.76
CA SER A 495 41.63 23.46 -21.26
C SER A 495 42.94 24.00 -20.68
N VAL A 496 43.19 23.76 -19.40
CA VAL A 496 44.45 24.13 -18.73
C VAL A 496 45.60 23.35 -19.34
N ASP A 497 45.48 22.04 -19.55
CA ASP A 497 46.56 21.22 -20.12
C ASP A 497 46.93 21.69 -21.55
N LEU A 498 45.93 21.90 -22.40
CA LEU A 498 46.11 22.43 -23.75
C LEU A 498 46.69 23.85 -23.74
N GLY A 499 46.30 24.67 -22.76
CA GLY A 499 46.77 26.05 -22.59
C GLY A 499 48.14 26.17 -21.91
N LEU A 500 48.53 25.21 -21.08
CA LEU A 500 49.70 25.27 -20.21
C LEU A 500 50.98 25.43 -21.04
N HIS A 501 51.08 24.68 -22.15
CA HIS A 501 52.25 24.75 -23.03
C HIS A 501 52.43 26.14 -23.63
N ARG A 502 51.32 26.81 -23.99
CA ARG A 502 51.33 28.18 -24.54
C ARG A 502 51.62 29.21 -23.45
N LEU A 503 50.98 29.10 -22.29
CA LEU A 503 51.16 30.01 -21.15
C LEU A 503 52.61 29.97 -20.64
N VAL A 504 53.13 28.76 -20.37
CA VAL A 504 54.52 28.59 -19.94
C VAL A 504 55.49 29.06 -21.02
N GLY A 505 55.20 28.78 -22.30
CA GLY A 505 56.00 29.24 -23.42
C GLY A 505 56.07 30.77 -23.53
N ASN A 506 54.96 31.48 -23.30
CA ASN A 506 54.90 32.93 -23.34
C ASN A 506 55.59 33.58 -22.13
N VAL A 507 55.32 33.08 -20.92
CA VAL A 507 55.94 33.59 -19.68
C VAL A 507 57.45 33.38 -19.67
N GLN A 508 57.95 32.25 -20.19
CA GLN A 508 59.38 32.00 -20.31
C GLN A 508 60.05 32.93 -21.32
N ARG A 509 59.35 33.28 -22.40
CA ARG A 509 59.85 34.18 -23.45
C ARG A 509 59.88 35.63 -22.98
N GLU A 510 58.92 36.03 -22.15
CA GLU A 510 58.82 37.40 -21.62
C GLU A 510 59.82 37.68 -20.49
N LYS A 511 60.19 36.66 -19.70
CA LYS A 511 61.11 36.81 -18.56
C LYS A 511 62.58 36.47 -18.87
N ASP A 512 62.92 36.18 -20.12
CA ASP A 512 64.27 35.78 -20.57
C ASP A 512 64.91 34.66 -19.71
N LEU A 513 64.07 33.75 -19.20
CA LEU A 513 64.45 32.74 -18.24
C LEU A 513 64.93 31.46 -18.97
N LYS A 514 66.24 31.36 -19.16
CA LYS A 514 67.02 30.12 -19.42
C LYS A 514 66.59 29.29 -20.64
N ASP A 515 66.99 29.75 -21.84
CA ASP A 515 66.84 29.04 -23.12
C ASP A 515 67.26 27.56 -23.10
N TYR A 516 68.34 27.23 -22.40
CA TYR A 516 68.86 25.86 -22.34
C TYR A 516 67.85 24.86 -21.73
N ARG A 517 67.13 25.24 -20.67
CA ARG A 517 66.15 24.33 -20.01
C ARG A 517 64.93 24.08 -20.87
N ARG A 518 64.54 25.09 -21.66
CA ARG A 518 63.43 25.00 -22.61
C ARG A 518 63.79 24.14 -23.82
N LEU A 519 65.00 24.30 -24.36
CA LEU A 519 65.54 23.45 -25.41
C LEU A 519 65.65 22.00 -24.96
N ALA A 520 66.16 21.76 -23.75
CA ALA A 520 66.23 20.41 -23.16
C ALA A 520 64.85 19.78 -22.92
N TRP A 521 63.85 20.56 -22.50
CA TRP A 521 62.48 20.05 -22.36
C TRP A 521 61.87 19.68 -23.71
N LYS A 522 62.09 20.49 -24.75
CA LYS A 522 61.63 20.21 -26.11
C LYS A 522 62.34 19.00 -26.74
N SER A 523 63.65 18.88 -26.56
CA SER A 523 64.43 17.77 -27.10
C SER A 523 64.06 16.42 -26.45
N ASN A 524 63.67 16.44 -25.17
CA ASN A 524 63.25 15.26 -24.43
C ASN A 524 61.73 15.03 -24.46
N GLY A 525 61.00 15.76 -25.30
CA GLY A 525 59.56 15.54 -25.48
C GLY A 525 59.28 14.18 -26.11
N LEU A 526 58.17 13.54 -25.72
CA LEU A 526 57.80 12.20 -26.19
C LEU A 526 57.81 12.10 -27.73
N LEU A 527 57.22 13.07 -28.42
CA LEU A 527 57.16 13.10 -29.90
C LEU A 527 58.56 13.25 -30.53
N GLN A 528 59.47 13.97 -29.88
CA GLN A 528 60.83 14.14 -30.37
C GLN A 528 61.67 12.87 -30.15
N LEU A 529 61.50 12.22 -29.00
CA LEU A 529 62.12 10.93 -28.72
C LEU A 529 61.58 9.83 -29.65
N GLN A 530 60.27 9.84 -29.92
CA GLN A 530 59.63 8.92 -30.86
C GLN A 530 60.12 9.19 -32.30
N ARG A 531 60.26 10.45 -32.69
CA ARG A 531 60.87 10.83 -33.96
C ARG A 531 62.29 10.30 -34.08
N LEU A 532 63.14 10.55 -33.09
CA LEU A 532 64.54 10.06 -33.07
C LEU A 532 64.62 8.52 -33.13
N ALA A 533 63.73 7.82 -32.42
CA ALA A 533 63.66 6.36 -32.45
C ALA A 533 63.22 5.84 -33.83
N HIS A 534 62.30 6.53 -34.51
CA HIS A 534 61.86 6.19 -35.86
C HIS A 534 62.89 6.55 -36.93
N GLU A 535 63.63 7.64 -36.77
CA GLU A 535 64.77 8.02 -37.63
C GLU A 535 65.89 6.97 -37.54
N GLU A 536 66.26 6.54 -36.32
CA GLU A 536 67.24 5.46 -36.11
C GLU A 536 66.77 4.10 -36.63
N ALA A 537 65.47 3.81 -36.55
CA ALA A 537 64.89 2.59 -37.08
C ALA A 537 64.64 2.64 -38.61
N GLY A 538 64.94 3.76 -39.28
CA GLY A 538 64.82 3.92 -40.73
C GLY A 538 63.40 4.16 -41.24
N PHE A 539 62.45 4.51 -40.35
CA PHE A 539 61.03 4.73 -40.67
C PHE A 539 60.62 6.22 -40.68
N GLY A 540 61.52 7.15 -40.31
CA GLY A 540 61.27 8.59 -40.35
C GLY A 540 62.37 9.35 -41.10
N THR A 541 61.99 10.40 -41.84
CA THR A 541 62.91 11.37 -42.46
C THR A 541 63.00 12.66 -41.65
#